data_AF-A0A651HEX5-F1
#
_entry.id   AF-A0A651HEX5-F1
#
_cell.length_a   1.000
_cell.length_b   1.000
_cell.length_c   1.000
_cell.angle_alpha   90.00
_cell.angle_beta   90.00
_cell.angle_gamma   90.00
#
_symmetry.space_group_name_H-M   'P 1'
#
loop_
_entity.id
_entity.type
_entity.pdbx_description
1 polymer ?
#
loop_
_entity_poly.entity_id
_entity_poly.type
_entity_poly.pdbx_seq_one_letter_code
_entity_poly.pdbx_strand_id
1 'polypeptide(L)'
;MTDPLLAATDMVLAATDSLLPAADTVLALLVLQFLLAAVMWMGSAPLRRFRLPRGPGWARVELTRLVLPLLMVVAGLLFFSTPLAPLWGPTLGLEAFGGVPAALGRWAFAGLNIGVVTILVVATGGVGRSPFTPLAVAVPLMAWAVGVPLLEAVGAGILVAAAFAATSLVPATPLAPVTPTTASTPPATTPIQEQGPGWNRGAVLVFTALVVVAALWMGGRLGG
;
A
#
# COMPACT_ATOMS: atom_id res chain seq x y z
N MET A 1 -39.78 -37.29 -3.74
CA MET A 1 -39.21 -36.84 -2.45
C MET A 1 -37.72 -36.65 -2.69
N THR A 2 -37.26 -35.41 -2.83
CA THR A 2 -35.84 -35.08 -2.93
C THR A 2 -35.19 -35.31 -1.57
N ASP A 3 -34.08 -36.04 -1.56
CA ASP A 3 -33.36 -36.43 -0.36
C ASP A 3 -32.78 -35.17 0.34
N PRO A 4 -33.18 -34.85 1.58
CA PRO A 4 -32.76 -33.61 2.25
C PRO A 4 -31.23 -33.51 2.41
N LEU A 5 -30.54 -34.65 2.42
CA LEU A 5 -29.08 -34.72 2.50
C LEU A 5 -28.41 -34.23 1.21
N LEU A 6 -29.04 -34.48 0.06
CA LEU A 6 -28.55 -34.04 -1.25
C LEU A 6 -28.74 -32.53 -1.41
N ALA A 7 -29.90 -32.00 -0.98
CA ALA A 7 -30.15 -30.55 -0.96
C ALA A 7 -29.20 -29.78 -0.02
N ALA A 8 -28.85 -30.35 1.14
CA ALA A 8 -27.86 -29.74 2.04
C ALA A 8 -26.44 -29.74 1.43
N THR A 9 -26.08 -30.81 0.70
CA THR A 9 -24.78 -30.92 0.05
C THR A 9 -24.65 -29.93 -1.10
N ASP A 10 -25.68 -29.79 -1.93
CA ASP A 10 -25.73 -28.81 -3.02
C ASP A 10 -25.66 -27.37 -2.49
N MET A 11 -26.30 -27.10 -1.35
CA MET A 11 -26.24 -25.78 -0.70
C MET A 11 -24.85 -25.46 -0.16
N VAL A 12 -24.14 -26.45 0.41
CA VAL A 12 -22.76 -26.29 0.89
C VAL A 12 -21.79 -26.11 -0.27
N LEU A 13 -21.95 -26.88 -1.36
CA LEU A 13 -21.17 -26.72 -2.59
C LEU A 13 -21.36 -25.32 -3.20
N ALA A 14 -22.60 -24.87 -3.35
CA ALA A 14 -22.89 -23.52 -3.86
C ALA A 14 -22.34 -22.40 -2.95
N ALA A 15 -22.42 -22.57 -1.63
CA ALA A 15 -21.82 -21.65 -0.67
C ALA A 15 -20.28 -21.62 -0.82
N THR A 16 -19.65 -22.78 -1.00
CA THR A 16 -18.20 -22.89 -1.19
C THR A 16 -17.75 -22.24 -2.50
N ASP A 17 -18.48 -22.49 -3.59
CA ASP A 17 -18.22 -21.91 -4.92
C ASP A 17 -18.34 -20.38 -4.91
N SER A 18 -19.23 -19.82 -4.09
CA SER A 18 -19.38 -18.36 -3.95
C SER A 18 -18.33 -17.71 -3.04
N LEU A 19 -17.68 -18.47 -2.16
CA LEU A 19 -16.67 -17.96 -1.22
C LEU A 19 -15.25 -17.95 -1.82
N LEU A 20 -14.95 -18.89 -2.72
CA LEU A 20 -13.64 -19.01 -3.37
C LEU A 20 -13.17 -17.71 -4.07
N PRO A 21 -13.99 -17.03 -4.90
CA PRO A 21 -13.55 -15.81 -5.60
C PRO A 21 -13.24 -14.66 -4.65
N ALA A 22 -13.98 -14.56 -3.54
CA ALA A 22 -13.79 -13.52 -2.54
C ALA A 22 -12.53 -13.75 -1.71
N ALA A 23 -12.25 -15.01 -1.32
CA ALA A 23 -11.03 -15.39 -0.62
C ALA A 23 -9.79 -15.16 -1.49
N ASP A 24 -9.85 -15.53 -2.77
CA ASP A 24 -8.76 -15.33 -3.73
C ASP A 24 -8.45 -13.85 -3.93
N THR A 25 -9.48 -13.02 -4.07
CA THR A 25 -9.32 -11.55 -4.17
C THR A 25 -8.63 -10.98 -2.93
N VAL A 26 -9.05 -11.38 -1.73
CA VAL A 26 -8.43 -10.90 -0.47
C VAL A 26 -6.99 -11.39 -0.35
N LEU A 27 -6.71 -12.64 -0.71
CA LEU A 27 -5.37 -13.20 -0.67
C LEU A 27 -4.43 -12.46 -1.62
N ALA A 28 -4.88 -12.18 -2.84
CA ALA A 28 -4.12 -11.39 -3.80
C ALA A 28 -3.90 -9.94 -3.31
N LEU A 29 -4.88 -9.33 -2.61
CA LEU A 29 -4.68 -8.04 -1.95
C LEU A 29 -3.67 -8.11 -0.79
N LEU A 30 -3.62 -9.20 -0.03
CA LEU A 30 -2.59 -9.42 1.00
C LEU A 30 -1.19 -9.52 0.39
N VAL A 31 -1.05 -10.27 -0.71
CA VAL A 31 0.21 -10.36 -1.45
C VAL A 31 0.62 -8.99 -1.98
N LEU A 32 -0.34 -8.26 -2.56
CA LEU A 32 -0.12 -6.91 -3.07
C LEU A 32 0.29 -5.94 -1.96
N GLN A 33 -0.36 -6.04 -0.79
CA GLN A 33 -0.03 -5.27 0.40
C GLN A 33 1.40 -5.51 0.87
N PHE A 34 1.83 -6.78 0.87
CA PHE A 34 3.20 -7.14 1.19
C PHE A 34 4.21 -6.56 0.18
N LEU A 35 3.90 -6.64 -1.12
CA LEU A 35 4.74 -6.07 -2.17
C LEU A 35 4.85 -4.55 -2.06
N LEU A 36 3.72 -3.84 -1.89
CA LEU A 36 3.67 -2.40 -1.65
C LEU A 36 4.48 -2.01 -0.42
N ALA A 37 4.32 -2.74 0.69
CA ALA A 37 5.09 -2.55 1.90
C ALA A 37 6.59 -2.67 1.63
N ALA A 38 7.02 -3.68 0.87
CA ALA A 38 8.42 -3.86 0.49
C ALA A 38 8.95 -2.70 -0.38
N VAL A 39 8.17 -2.20 -1.35
CA VAL A 39 8.58 -1.03 -2.16
C VAL A 39 8.74 0.21 -1.30
N MET A 40 7.75 0.48 -0.45
CA MET A 40 7.77 1.65 0.43
C MET A 40 8.92 1.56 1.44
N TRP A 41 9.19 0.38 1.99
CA TRP A 41 10.31 0.14 2.88
C TRP A 41 11.65 0.38 2.17
N MET A 42 11.84 -0.22 0.99
CA MET A 42 13.08 -0.11 0.21
C MET A 42 13.32 1.34 -0.26
N GLY A 43 12.27 2.03 -0.69
CA GLY A 43 12.33 3.44 -1.09
C GLY A 43 12.51 4.41 0.09
N SER A 44 12.07 4.04 1.29
CA SER A 44 12.20 4.88 2.49
C SER A 44 13.52 4.69 3.24
N ALA A 45 14.24 3.58 3.03
CA ALA A 45 15.53 3.31 3.67
C ALA A 45 16.58 4.44 3.49
N PRO A 46 16.72 5.08 2.30
CA PRO A 46 17.64 6.21 2.12
C PRO A 46 17.16 7.50 2.81
N LEU A 47 15.84 7.65 2.99
CA LEU A 47 15.24 8.84 3.61
C LEU A 47 15.52 8.93 5.11
N ARG A 48 15.97 7.86 5.76
CA ARG A 48 16.39 7.87 7.17
C ARG A 48 17.48 8.90 7.48
N ARG A 49 18.26 9.30 6.47
CA ARG A 49 19.34 10.30 6.61
C ARG A 49 18.87 11.74 6.43
N PHE A 50 17.64 11.97 5.98
CA PHE A 50 17.11 13.30 5.73
C PHE A 50 16.08 13.68 6.80
N ARG A 51 16.31 14.80 7.50
CA ARG A 51 15.27 15.39 8.34
C ARG A 51 14.26 16.08 7.42
N LEU A 52 13.02 15.59 7.44
CA LEU A 52 11.93 16.25 6.72
C LEU A 52 11.82 17.71 7.20
N PRO A 53 11.91 18.71 6.30
CA PRO A 53 11.77 20.10 6.68
C PRO A 53 10.32 20.32 7.11
N ARG A 54 10.10 20.41 8.43
CA ARG A 54 8.87 20.89 9.09
C ARG A 54 7.55 20.59 8.35
N GLY A 55 6.92 19.48 8.70
CA GLY A 55 5.45 19.36 8.66
C GLY A 55 4.84 19.62 10.06
N PRO A 56 3.50 19.68 10.20
CA PRO A 56 2.84 19.68 11.51
C PRO A 56 3.44 18.57 12.38
N GLY A 57 3.58 18.78 13.70
CA GLY A 57 4.53 18.06 14.60
C GLY A 57 4.65 16.53 14.49
N TRP A 58 3.73 15.89 13.78
CA TRP A 58 3.64 14.49 13.42
C TRP A 58 4.68 14.11 12.34
N ALA A 59 5.17 15.06 11.53
CA ALA A 59 6.19 14.87 10.50
C ALA A 59 7.63 14.72 11.04
N ARG A 60 7.82 14.82 12.37
CA ARG A 60 9.08 14.43 13.03
C ARG A 60 9.14 12.95 13.37
N VAL A 61 8.02 12.23 13.30
CA VAL A 61 8.01 10.79 13.43
C VAL A 61 8.77 10.23 12.23
N GLU A 62 9.79 9.42 12.48
CA GLU A 62 10.49 8.67 11.43
C GLU A 62 9.44 8.05 10.51
N LEU A 63 9.43 8.42 9.24
CA LEU A 63 8.44 8.00 8.25
C LEU A 63 8.25 6.47 8.26
N THR A 64 9.34 5.73 8.46
CA THR A 64 9.35 4.27 8.68
C THR A 64 8.51 3.79 9.86
N ARG A 65 8.44 4.57 10.96
CA ARG A 65 7.61 4.26 12.14
C ARG A 65 6.13 4.50 11.91
N LEU A 66 5.74 5.29 10.91
CA LEU A 66 4.34 5.54 10.58
C LEU A 66 3.84 4.62 9.45
N VAL A 67 4.71 4.34 8.48
CA VAL A 67 4.42 3.45 7.35
C VAL A 67 4.18 2.02 7.83
N LEU A 68 5.05 1.48 8.70
CA LEU A 68 4.96 0.08 9.13
C LEU A 68 3.65 -0.25 9.88
N PRO A 69 3.21 0.51 10.91
CA PRO A 69 1.95 0.24 11.59
C PRO A 69 0.77 0.35 10.66
N LEU A 70 0.76 1.35 9.76
CA LEU A 70 -0.37 1.52 8.85
C LEU A 70 -0.49 0.34 7.87
N LEU A 71 0.63 -0.14 7.36
CA LEU A 71 0.66 -1.31 6.48
C LEU A 71 0.23 -2.59 7.23
N MET A 72 0.59 -2.72 8.51
CA MET A 72 0.15 -3.81 9.38
C MET A 72 -1.36 -3.75 9.68
N VAL A 73 -1.92 -2.55 9.86
CA VAL A 73 -3.37 -2.38 10.05
C VAL A 73 -4.13 -2.87 8.82
N VAL A 74 -3.68 -2.51 7.61
CA VAL A 74 -4.30 -2.99 6.36
C VAL A 74 -4.19 -4.50 6.23
N ALA A 75 -2.99 -5.05 6.46
CA ALA A 75 -2.78 -6.50 6.39
C ALA A 75 -3.63 -7.25 7.42
N GLY A 76 -3.76 -6.73 8.64
CA GLY A 76 -4.62 -7.27 9.67
C GLY A 76 -6.10 -7.25 9.26
N LEU A 77 -6.60 -6.12 8.75
CA LEU A 77 -7.99 -6.00 8.29
C LEU A 77 -8.31 -6.98 7.15
N LEU A 78 -7.37 -7.18 6.22
CA LEU A 78 -7.52 -8.15 5.15
C LEU A 78 -7.46 -9.59 5.68
N PHE A 79 -6.52 -9.89 6.59
CA PHE A 79 -6.38 -11.22 7.19
C PHE A 79 -7.63 -11.61 7.99
N PHE A 80 -8.14 -10.71 8.84
CA PHE A 80 -9.35 -10.92 9.64
C PHE A 80 -10.65 -10.70 8.86
N SER A 81 -10.61 -10.67 7.53
CA SER A 81 -11.81 -10.47 6.73
C SER A 81 -12.70 -11.71 6.68
N THR A 82 -14.00 -11.50 6.44
CA THR A 82 -15.01 -12.57 6.38
C THR A 82 -14.64 -13.73 5.44
N PRO A 83 -14.03 -13.53 4.25
CA PRO A 83 -13.67 -14.64 3.35
C PRO A 83 -12.54 -15.51 3.90
N LEU A 84 -11.68 -14.98 4.78
CA LEU A 84 -10.58 -15.74 5.39
C LEU A 84 -10.93 -16.28 6.78
N ALA A 85 -12.09 -15.92 7.34
CA ALA A 85 -12.56 -16.40 8.64
C ALA A 85 -12.49 -17.93 8.83
N PRO A 86 -12.81 -18.76 7.83
CA PRO A 86 -12.66 -20.21 7.95
C PRO A 86 -11.23 -20.70 8.19
N LEU A 87 -10.22 -19.93 7.76
CA LEU A 87 -8.81 -20.33 7.88
C LEU A 87 -8.25 -20.04 9.27
N TRP A 88 -8.57 -18.88 9.86
CA TRP A 88 -8.02 -18.47 11.15
C TRP A 88 -8.98 -18.68 12.32
N GLY A 89 -10.29 -18.71 12.09
CA GLY A 89 -11.32 -18.85 13.13
C GLY A 89 -11.07 -20.05 14.07
N PRO A 90 -10.88 -21.27 13.52
CA PRO A 90 -10.60 -22.47 14.32
C PRO A 90 -9.28 -22.38 15.08
N THR A 91 -8.24 -21.78 14.47
CA THR A 91 -6.90 -21.70 15.07
C THR A 91 -6.82 -20.74 16.25
N LEU A 92 -7.65 -19.69 16.24
CA LEU A 92 -7.67 -18.66 17.28
C LEU A 92 -8.79 -18.86 18.32
N GLY A 93 -9.68 -19.85 18.12
CA GLY A 93 -10.86 -20.05 18.97
C GLY A 93 -11.86 -18.89 18.86
N LEU A 94 -11.91 -18.21 17.72
CA LEU A 94 -12.72 -17.01 17.47
C LEU A 94 -13.91 -17.30 16.53
N GLU A 95 -14.51 -18.49 16.62
CA GLU A 95 -15.60 -18.92 15.73
C GLU A 95 -16.83 -18.01 15.79
N ALA A 96 -17.06 -17.35 16.92
CA ALA A 96 -18.15 -16.37 17.10
C ALA A 96 -17.88 -15.04 16.36
N PHE A 97 -16.61 -14.74 16.05
CA PHE A 97 -16.23 -13.54 15.31
C PHE A 97 -16.25 -13.86 13.81
N GLY A 98 -17.34 -13.47 13.13
CA GLY A 98 -17.54 -13.71 11.69
C GLY A 98 -16.57 -12.98 10.75
N GLY A 99 -15.63 -12.20 11.29
CA GLY A 99 -14.64 -11.43 10.53
C GLY A 99 -15.12 -10.03 10.13
N VAL A 100 -14.20 -9.28 9.52
CA VAL A 100 -14.41 -7.93 9.00
C VAL A 100 -15.01 -8.00 7.58
N PRO A 101 -16.05 -7.22 7.24
CA PRO A 101 -16.60 -7.21 5.89
C PRO A 101 -15.51 -6.98 4.83
N ALA A 102 -15.46 -7.85 3.82
CA ALA A 102 -14.43 -7.78 2.77
C ALA A 102 -14.37 -6.40 2.09
N ALA A 103 -15.52 -5.76 1.88
CA ALA A 103 -15.59 -4.40 1.35
C ALA A 103 -14.83 -3.39 2.21
N LEU A 104 -14.94 -3.46 3.54
CA LEU A 104 -14.20 -2.60 4.45
C LEU A 104 -12.69 -2.83 4.31
N GLY A 105 -12.25 -4.09 4.21
CA GLY A 105 -10.86 -4.45 3.98
C GLY A 105 -10.30 -3.87 2.68
N ARG A 106 -11.08 -3.94 1.58
CA ARG A 106 -10.71 -3.35 0.28
C ARG A 106 -10.62 -1.82 0.32
N TRP A 107 -11.60 -1.16 0.95
CA TRP A 107 -11.58 0.29 1.13
C TRP A 107 -10.43 0.75 2.03
N ALA A 108 -10.15 0.02 3.11
CA ALA A 108 -9.02 0.28 3.98
C ALA A 108 -7.69 0.11 3.23
N PHE A 109 -7.56 -0.96 2.42
CA PHE A 109 -6.41 -1.16 1.55
C PHE A 109 -6.20 0.02 0.61
N ALA A 110 -7.23 0.42 -0.15
CA ALA A 110 -7.11 1.53 -1.08
C ALA A 110 -6.80 2.85 -0.35
N GLY A 111 -7.63 3.22 0.63
CA GLY A 111 -7.53 4.51 1.32
C GLY A 111 -6.23 4.68 2.10
N LEU A 112 -5.81 3.67 2.86
CA LEU A 112 -4.58 3.78 3.66
C LEU A 112 -3.32 3.75 2.80
N ASN A 113 -3.27 2.92 1.74
CA ASN A 113 -2.12 2.93 0.82
C ASN A 113 -2.03 4.25 0.05
N ILE A 114 -3.14 4.78 -0.46
CA ILE A 114 -3.17 6.09 -1.12
C ILE A 114 -2.72 7.19 -0.15
N GLY A 115 -3.22 7.17 1.09
CA GLY A 115 -2.84 8.12 2.14
C GLY A 115 -1.34 8.08 2.42
N VAL A 116 -0.75 6.89 2.59
CA VAL A 116 0.70 6.73 2.81
C VAL A 116 1.48 7.24 1.63
N VAL A 117 1.15 6.81 0.41
CA VAL A 117 1.88 7.25 -0.79
C VAL A 117 1.80 8.77 -0.93
N THR A 118 0.66 9.37 -0.64
CA THR A 118 0.49 10.84 -0.64
C THR A 118 1.43 11.50 0.36
N ILE A 119 1.47 11.00 1.60
CA ILE A 119 2.40 11.50 2.63
C ILE A 119 3.85 11.35 2.16
N LEU A 120 4.22 10.20 1.58
CA LEU A 120 5.55 9.95 1.02
C LEU A 120 5.88 10.94 -0.10
N VAL A 121 4.94 11.22 -1.00
CA VAL A 121 5.10 12.18 -2.10
C VAL A 121 5.31 13.59 -1.58
N VAL A 122 4.48 14.06 -0.64
CA VAL A 122 4.64 15.38 -0.03
C VAL A 122 5.99 15.49 0.68
N ALA A 123 6.33 14.48 1.48
CA ALA A 123 7.56 14.44 2.25
C ALA A 123 8.83 14.47 1.38
N THR A 124 8.76 13.99 0.14
CA THR A 124 9.92 13.86 -0.77
C THR A 124 9.99 14.92 -1.86
N GLY A 125 9.27 16.03 -1.69
CA GLY A 125 9.35 17.18 -2.58
C GLY A 125 8.21 17.29 -3.59
N GLY A 126 7.10 16.58 -3.36
CA GLY A 126 5.87 16.69 -4.14
C GLY A 126 5.89 15.89 -5.44
N VAL A 127 4.79 16.01 -6.20
CA VAL A 127 4.44 15.16 -7.35
C VAL A 127 5.52 15.13 -8.44
N GLY A 128 6.11 16.27 -8.76
CA GLY A 128 7.12 16.37 -9.83
C GLY A 128 8.52 15.88 -9.44
N ARG A 129 8.79 15.69 -8.14
CA ARG A 129 10.13 15.34 -7.65
C ARG A 129 10.20 13.98 -6.96
N SER A 130 9.10 13.55 -6.34
CA SER A 130 9.01 12.33 -5.57
C SER A 130 9.22 11.06 -6.41
N PRO A 131 10.02 10.10 -5.93
CA PRO A 131 10.12 8.78 -6.54
C PRO A 131 8.87 7.92 -6.32
N PHE A 132 7.97 8.31 -5.40
CA PHE A 132 6.77 7.54 -5.03
C PHE A 132 5.52 7.93 -5.83
N THR A 133 5.58 8.99 -6.64
CA THR A 133 4.46 9.40 -7.52
C THR A 133 3.90 8.26 -8.38
N PRO A 134 4.73 7.36 -8.96
CA PRO A 134 4.22 6.22 -9.73
C PRO A 134 3.32 5.29 -8.91
N LEU A 135 3.63 5.07 -7.62
CA LEU A 135 2.85 4.18 -6.75
C LEU A 135 1.43 4.67 -6.55
N ALA A 136 1.19 5.98 -6.55
CA ALA A 136 -0.14 6.52 -6.34
C ALA A 136 -1.09 6.15 -7.48
N VAL A 137 -0.57 6.07 -8.71
CA VAL A 137 -1.31 5.58 -9.88
C VAL A 137 -1.35 4.05 -9.91
N ALA A 138 -0.29 3.41 -9.43
CA ALA A 138 -0.18 1.96 -9.45
C ALA A 138 -1.17 1.27 -8.49
N VAL A 139 -1.40 1.81 -7.29
CA VAL A 139 -2.33 1.23 -6.29
C VAL A 139 -3.75 0.99 -6.83
N PRO A 140 -4.47 1.98 -7.41
CA PRO A 140 -5.81 1.73 -7.95
C PRO A 140 -5.80 0.78 -9.15
N LEU A 141 -4.77 0.83 -9.99
CA LEU A 141 -4.62 -0.11 -11.12
C LEU A 141 -4.42 -1.54 -10.65
N MET A 142 -3.58 -1.75 -9.64
CA MET A 142 -3.35 -3.08 -9.06
C MET A 142 -4.58 -3.60 -8.32
N ALA A 143 -5.30 -2.73 -7.60
CA ALA A 143 -6.56 -3.10 -6.97
C ALA A 143 -7.57 -3.59 -8.02
N TRP A 144 -7.77 -2.82 -9.09
CA TRP A 144 -8.63 -3.22 -10.20
C TRP A 144 -8.17 -4.53 -10.84
N ALA A 145 -6.87 -4.67 -11.10
CA ALA A 145 -6.30 -5.89 -11.69
C ALA A 145 -6.61 -7.14 -10.84
N VAL A 146 -6.58 -7.03 -9.52
CA VAL A 146 -6.86 -8.15 -8.59
C VAL A 146 -8.36 -8.49 -8.48
N GLY A 147 -9.22 -7.82 -9.25
CA GLY A 147 -10.66 -8.12 -9.28
C GLY A 147 -11.49 -7.27 -8.30
N VAL A 148 -10.93 -6.16 -7.80
CA VAL A 148 -11.72 -5.19 -7.03
C VAL A 148 -12.79 -4.57 -7.95
N PRO A 149 -14.06 -4.46 -7.49
CA PRO A 149 -15.15 -3.92 -8.29
C PRO A 149 -14.80 -2.56 -8.91
N LEU A 150 -15.19 -2.34 -10.18
CA LEU A 150 -14.86 -1.12 -10.92
C LEU A 150 -15.24 0.16 -10.16
N LEU A 151 -16.38 0.17 -9.48
CA LEU A 151 -16.82 1.33 -8.69
C LEU A 151 -15.86 1.66 -7.54
N GLU A 152 -15.33 0.65 -6.86
CA GLU A 152 -14.34 0.81 -5.79
C GLU A 152 -13.00 1.28 -6.38
N ALA A 153 -12.59 0.77 -7.55
CA ALA A 153 -11.40 1.20 -8.26
C ALA A 153 -11.49 2.66 -8.75
N VAL A 154 -12.65 3.08 -9.27
CA VAL A 154 -12.93 4.46 -9.64
C VAL A 154 -12.89 5.36 -8.41
N GLY A 155 -13.50 4.93 -7.29
CA GLY A 155 -13.41 5.64 -6.02
C GLY A 155 -11.97 5.82 -5.53
N ALA A 156 -11.14 4.79 -5.65
CA ALA A 156 -9.70 4.87 -5.37
C ALA A 156 -8.98 5.85 -6.31
N GLY A 157 -9.32 5.87 -7.61
CA GLY A 157 -8.81 6.85 -8.56
C GLY A 157 -9.17 8.30 -8.22
N ILE A 158 -10.41 8.54 -7.78
CA ILE A 158 -10.87 9.85 -7.30
C ILE A 158 -10.09 10.26 -6.05
N LEU A 159 -9.88 9.34 -5.10
CA LEU A 159 -9.07 9.60 -3.90
C LEU A 159 -7.63 9.98 -4.25
N VAL A 160 -7.01 9.30 -5.21
CA VAL A 160 -5.67 9.64 -5.72
C VAL A 160 -5.67 11.04 -6.33
N ALA A 161 -6.63 11.35 -7.18
CA ALA A 161 -6.74 12.67 -7.81
C ALA A 161 -6.94 13.78 -6.76
N ALA A 162 -7.84 13.58 -5.79
CA ALA A 162 -8.09 14.51 -4.70
C ALA A 162 -6.86 14.71 -3.81
N ALA A 163 -6.17 13.62 -3.47
CA ALA A 163 -4.93 13.66 -2.70
C ALA A 163 -3.87 14.46 -3.44
N PHE A 164 -3.64 14.18 -4.73
CA PHE A 164 -2.67 14.93 -5.52
C PHE A 164 -3.04 16.41 -5.70
N ALA A 165 -4.32 16.71 -5.97
CA ALA A 165 -4.82 18.08 -6.02
C ALA A 165 -4.52 18.81 -4.70
N ALA A 166 -4.79 18.19 -3.55
CA ALA A 166 -4.47 18.76 -2.25
C ALA A 166 -2.96 18.98 -2.06
N THR A 167 -2.12 18.05 -2.51
CA THR A 167 -0.65 18.23 -2.43
C THR A 167 -0.11 19.32 -3.35
N SER A 168 -0.76 19.56 -4.49
CA SER A 168 -0.35 20.60 -5.44
C SER A 168 -0.55 22.03 -4.89
N LEU A 169 -1.41 22.17 -3.89
CA LEU A 169 -1.65 23.43 -3.18
C LEU A 169 -0.61 23.71 -2.09
N VAL A 170 0.26 22.75 -1.77
CA VAL A 170 1.31 22.89 -0.77
C VAL A 170 2.62 23.35 -1.45
N PRO A 171 3.20 24.50 -1.06
CA PRO A 171 4.46 24.97 -1.64
C PRO A 171 5.59 23.95 -1.46
N ALA A 172 6.35 23.68 -2.53
CA ALA A 172 7.46 22.74 -2.49
C ALA A 172 8.64 23.30 -1.67
N THR A 173 8.73 22.90 -0.39
CA THR A 173 9.85 23.27 0.47
C THR A 173 11.07 22.38 0.17
N PRO A 174 12.25 22.92 -0.13
CA PRO A 174 13.45 22.13 -0.39
C PRO A 174 13.84 21.27 0.82
N LEU A 175 14.25 20.02 0.58
CA LEU A 175 14.88 19.17 1.59
C LEU A 175 16.20 19.82 2.05
N ALA A 176 16.30 20.17 3.33
CA ALA A 176 17.54 20.66 3.89
C ALA A 176 18.49 19.47 4.18
N PRO A 177 19.76 19.52 3.74
CA PRO A 177 20.75 18.53 4.17
C PRO A 177 20.86 18.54 5.69
N VAL A 178 21.07 17.38 6.31
CA VAL A 178 21.45 17.32 7.72
C VAL A 178 22.87 17.89 7.80
N THR A 179 23.00 19.14 8.26
CA THR A 179 24.31 19.70 8.55
C THR A 179 24.92 18.86 9.67
N PRO A 180 26.04 18.16 9.45
CA PRO A 180 26.75 17.53 10.55
C PRO A 180 27.07 18.63 11.55
N THR A 181 26.70 18.43 12.82
CA THR A 181 27.07 19.35 13.89
C THR A 181 28.60 19.43 13.91
N THR A 182 29.13 20.53 13.38
CA THR A 182 30.56 20.82 13.32
C THR A 182 31.09 20.99 14.74
N ALA A 183 31.65 19.91 15.29
CA ALA A 183 32.78 20.02 16.18
C ALA A 183 34.04 20.18 15.30
N SER A 184 34.65 21.36 15.35
CA SER A 184 36.00 21.72 14.87
C SER A 184 36.40 21.50 13.39
N THR A 185 36.63 22.62 12.69
CA THR A 185 37.39 22.82 11.42
C THR A 185 38.70 22.00 11.38
N PRO A 186 39.15 21.34 10.26
CA PRO A 186 39.60 21.96 8.97
C PRO A 186 39.51 21.04 7.72
N PRO A 187 40.21 21.28 6.58
CA PRO A 187 40.36 22.48 5.74
C PRO A 187 39.43 22.42 4.50
N ALA A 188 39.51 23.41 3.61
CA ALA A 188 38.70 23.59 2.41
C ALA A 188 38.82 22.44 1.38
N THR A 189 38.16 21.32 1.64
CA THR A 189 37.74 20.39 0.60
C THR A 189 36.52 20.98 -0.08
N THR A 190 36.59 21.11 -1.41
CA THR A 190 35.46 21.40 -2.29
C THR A 190 34.21 20.70 -1.77
N PRO A 191 33.03 21.37 -1.72
CA PRO A 191 31.81 20.68 -1.37
C PRO A 191 31.62 19.62 -2.45
N ILE A 192 31.93 18.38 -2.10
CA ILE A 192 31.39 17.23 -2.79
C ILE A 192 29.89 17.47 -2.65
N GLN A 193 29.28 17.96 -3.73
CA GLN A 193 27.86 17.81 -3.94
C GLN A 193 27.67 16.30 -3.85
N GLU A 194 27.39 15.80 -2.64
CA GLU A 194 26.83 14.49 -2.46
C GLU A 194 25.52 14.56 -3.26
N GLN A 195 25.62 14.16 -4.52
CA GLN A 195 24.55 13.53 -5.25
C GLN A 195 24.16 12.36 -4.34
N GLY A 196 23.31 12.67 -3.35
CA GLY A 196 22.79 11.70 -2.40
C GLY A 196 22.34 10.51 -3.22
N PRO A 197 22.75 9.30 -2.81
CA PRO A 197 22.85 8.12 -3.66
C PRO A 197 21.67 8.12 -4.60
N GLY A 198 21.95 8.44 -5.86
CA GLY A 198 20.97 8.60 -6.91
C GLY A 198 20.39 7.23 -7.19
N TRP A 199 19.58 6.73 -6.26
CA TRP A 199 18.81 5.54 -6.50
C TRP A 199 17.80 5.96 -7.53
N ASN A 200 18.13 5.51 -8.74
CA ASN A 200 17.49 5.85 -9.98
C ASN A 200 15.99 5.81 -9.73
N ARG A 201 15.28 6.91 -10.05
CA ARG A 201 13.84 6.84 -10.30
C ARG A 201 13.50 5.59 -11.14
N GLY A 202 14.42 5.20 -12.03
CA GLY A 202 14.44 3.92 -12.73
C GLY A 202 14.24 2.67 -11.86
N ALA A 203 14.91 2.50 -10.72
CA ALA A 203 14.74 1.32 -9.86
C ALA A 203 13.33 1.26 -9.25
N VAL A 204 12.82 2.37 -8.74
CA VAL A 204 11.44 2.44 -8.20
C VAL A 204 10.42 2.27 -9.32
N LEU A 205 10.66 2.84 -10.50
CA LEU A 205 9.81 2.67 -11.68
C LEU A 205 9.80 1.22 -12.18
N VAL A 206 10.96 0.58 -12.33
CA VAL A 206 11.09 -0.81 -12.74
C VAL A 206 10.39 -1.72 -11.73
N PHE A 207 10.63 -1.53 -10.44
CA PHE A 207 9.97 -2.34 -9.42
C PHE A 207 8.46 -2.09 -9.39
N THR A 208 8.00 -0.83 -9.51
CA THR A 208 6.56 -0.51 -9.61
C THR A 208 5.94 -1.18 -10.83
N ALA A 209 6.60 -1.13 -11.99
CA ALA A 209 6.15 -1.79 -13.21
C ALA A 209 6.07 -3.32 -13.02
N LEU A 210 7.06 -3.93 -12.36
CA LEU A 210 7.03 -5.36 -12.03
C LEU A 210 5.85 -5.72 -11.12
N VAL A 211 5.54 -4.90 -10.09
CA VAL A 211 4.38 -5.13 -9.23
C VAL A 211 3.07 -4.96 -10.02
N VAL A 212 2.98 -4.00 -10.95
CA VAL A 212 1.80 -3.84 -11.81
C VAL A 212 1.61 -5.07 -12.72
N VAL A 213 2.68 -5.53 -13.36
CA VAL A 213 2.66 -6.74 -14.20
C VAL A 213 2.26 -7.97 -13.38
N ALA A 214 2.80 -8.12 -12.16
CA ALA A 214 2.42 -9.21 -11.26
C ALA A 214 0.94 -9.14 -10.88
N ALA A 215 0.41 -7.95 -10.58
CA ALA A 215 -1.01 -7.75 -10.28
C ALA A 215 -1.91 -8.08 -11.47
N LEU A 216 -1.55 -7.67 -12.69
CA LEU A 216 -2.27 -8.00 -13.92
C LEU A 216 -2.22 -9.50 -14.21
N TRP A 217 -1.09 -10.15 -13.98
CA TRP A 217 -0.94 -11.59 -14.15
C TRP A 217 -1.78 -12.38 -13.14
N MET A 218 -1.81 -11.96 -11.87
CA MET A 218 -2.69 -12.54 -10.85
C MET A 218 -4.16 -12.33 -11.20
N GLY A 219 -4.53 -11.12 -11.63
CA GLY A 219 -5.87 -10.79 -12.10
C GLY A 219 -6.37 -11.69 -13.22
N GLY A 220 -5.54 -11.88 -14.25
CA GLY A 220 -5.86 -12.77 -15.37
C GLY A 220 -5.97 -14.25 -14.99
N ARG A 221 -5.34 -14.68 -13.89
CA ARG A 221 -5.45 -16.04 -13.34
C ARG A 221 -6.71 -16.23 -12.50
N LEU A 222 -7.18 -15.18 -11.83
CA LEU A 222 -8.34 -15.22 -10.93
C LEU A 222 -9.68 -14.95 -11.64
N GLY A 223 -9.65 -14.29 -12.81
CA GLY A 223 -10.84 -13.99 -13.60
C GLY A 223 -11.14 -14.96 -14.74
N GLY A 224 -10.42 -16.08 -14.84
CA GLY A 224 -10.56 -17.09 -15.89
C GLY A 224 -11.09 -18.42 -15.40
#